data_AF-A0A924AAM7-F1
#
_entry.id   AF-A0A924AAM7-F1
#
_cell.length_a   1.000
_cell.length_b   1.000
_cell.length_c   1.000
_cell.angle_alpha   90.00
_cell.angle_beta   90.00
_cell.angle_gamma   90.00
#
_symmetry.space_group_name_H-M   'P 1'
#
loop_
_entity.id
_entity.type
_entity.pdbx_description
1 polymer ?
#
loop_
_entity_poly.entity_id
_entity_poly.type
_entity_poly.pdbx_seq_one_letter_code
_entity_poly.pdbx_strand_id
1 'polypeptide(L)'
;MPTLFEPITIRDIELKNRIVVSPMCEYSSVDGYATDWHLVHLGSRAVGGAGLIITEAAAVSPEGRISHGDLGIWQDGHIDFLKRITSFIEAQGCVPGIQLAHAGRKASHHVPWQGNLALTPGEGAWQTVAPSPIPHTPGEPLPKEMGIPDIEKVRTDFIEATKRALKAG
;
A
#
# COMPACT_ATOMS: atom_id res chain seq x y z
N MET A 1 -22.73 -25.51 9.01
CA MET A 1 -21.95 -24.93 7.89
C MET A 1 -21.58 -23.52 8.29
N PRO A 2 -20.31 -23.10 8.15
CA PRO A 2 -19.95 -21.73 8.47
C PRO A 2 -20.61 -20.72 7.51
N THR A 3 -21.08 -19.59 8.03
CA THR A 3 -21.78 -18.55 7.25
C THR A 3 -20.98 -17.25 7.15
N LEU A 4 -21.39 -16.34 6.25
CA LEU A 4 -20.71 -15.06 5.97
C LEU A 4 -20.58 -14.16 7.21
N PHE A 5 -21.58 -14.17 8.09
CA PHE A 5 -21.68 -13.29 9.25
C PHE A 5 -21.17 -13.92 10.56
N GLU A 6 -20.68 -15.16 10.51
CA GLU A 6 -20.05 -15.77 11.67
C GLU A 6 -18.63 -15.23 11.89
N PRO A 7 -18.22 -15.04 13.15
CA PRO A 7 -16.85 -14.71 13.47
C PRO A 7 -15.85 -15.74 12.96
N ILE A 8 -14.61 -15.29 12.73
CA ILE A 8 -13.48 -16.16 12.43
C ILE A 8 -12.23 -15.64 13.14
N THR A 9 -11.49 -16.56 13.74
CA THR A 9 -10.21 -16.26 14.40
C THR A 9 -9.05 -16.69 13.51
N ILE A 10 -8.10 -15.79 13.28
CA ILE A 10 -6.87 -16.04 12.53
C ILE A 10 -5.70 -15.68 13.46
N ARG A 11 -4.97 -16.70 13.94
CA ARG A 11 -4.01 -16.55 15.06
C ARG A 11 -4.72 -15.95 16.28
N ASP A 12 -4.27 -14.78 16.74
CA ASP A 12 -4.81 -14.10 17.92
C ASP A 12 -5.80 -12.98 17.56
N ILE A 13 -6.19 -12.87 16.28
CA ILE A 13 -7.10 -11.84 15.77
C ILE A 13 -8.47 -12.46 15.51
N GLU A 14 -9.52 -11.92 16.13
CA GLU A 14 -10.90 -12.27 15.86
C GLU A 14 -11.55 -11.23 14.94
N LEU A 15 -12.13 -11.70 13.83
CA LEU A 15 -12.96 -10.89 12.93
C LEU A 15 -14.43 -11.13 13.24
N LYS A 16 -15.23 -10.06 13.39
CA LYS A 16 -16.67 -10.15 13.69
C LYS A 16 -17.51 -10.82 12.60
N ASN A 17 -16.99 -10.92 11.38
CA ASN A 17 -17.58 -11.62 10.24
C ASN A 17 -16.50 -11.91 9.18
N ARG A 18 -16.87 -12.59 8.10
CA ARG A 18 -15.95 -13.03 7.04
C ARG A 18 -15.87 -12.06 5.86
N ILE A 19 -16.32 -10.82 6.03
CA ILE A 19 -16.28 -9.79 5.00
C ILE A 19 -14.96 -9.03 5.15
N VAL A 20 -14.14 -9.09 4.10
CA VAL A 20 -12.84 -8.42 4.04
C VAL A 20 -12.86 -7.41 2.91
N VAL A 21 -12.49 -6.17 3.21
CA VAL A 21 -12.28 -5.14 2.17
C VAL A 21 -10.85 -5.30 1.63
N SER A 22 -10.75 -5.55 0.32
CA SER A 22 -9.47 -5.73 -0.37
C SER A 22 -8.65 -4.43 -0.40
N PRO A 23 -7.31 -4.52 -0.50
CA PRO A 23 -6.48 -3.37 -0.79
C PRO A 23 -6.80 -2.84 -2.19
N MET A 24 -7.21 -1.58 -2.28
CA MET A 24 -7.55 -0.91 -3.54
C MET A 24 -6.85 0.44 -3.55
N CYS A 25 -5.92 0.66 -4.50
CA CYS A 25 -5.18 1.92 -4.57
C CYS A 25 -6.12 3.09 -4.88
N GLU A 26 -6.01 4.13 -4.05
CA GLU A 26 -6.81 5.36 -4.21
C GLU A 26 -6.04 6.44 -4.98
N TYR A 27 -4.72 6.28 -5.12
CA TYR A 27 -3.83 7.23 -5.80
C TYR A 27 -4.00 8.68 -5.32
N SER A 28 -4.29 8.84 -4.03
CA SER A 28 -4.71 10.09 -3.40
C SER A 28 -3.74 10.58 -2.31
N SER A 29 -2.52 10.06 -2.32
CA SER A 29 -1.42 10.50 -1.46
C SER A 29 -0.61 11.61 -2.10
N VAL A 30 0.06 12.41 -1.26
CA VAL A 30 1.07 13.38 -1.68
C VAL A 30 2.37 12.98 -0.99
N ASP A 31 3.41 12.70 -1.77
CA ASP A 31 4.69 12.19 -1.27
C ASP A 31 4.57 10.97 -0.36
N GLY A 32 3.59 10.09 -0.63
CA GLY A 32 3.32 8.89 0.16
C GLY A 32 2.55 9.11 1.46
N TYR A 33 2.19 10.35 1.80
CA TYR A 33 1.40 10.63 2.99
C TYR A 33 -0.08 10.36 2.76
N ALA A 34 -0.68 9.63 3.70
CA ALA A 34 -2.12 9.53 3.81
C ALA A 34 -2.74 10.92 4.03
N THR A 35 -3.97 11.07 3.54
CA THR A 35 -4.73 12.33 3.51
C THR A 35 -6.15 12.09 4.04
N ASP A 36 -6.92 13.15 4.25
CA ASP A 36 -8.33 13.02 4.66
C ASP A 36 -9.18 12.19 3.67
N TRP A 37 -8.76 12.07 2.40
CA TRP A 37 -9.36 11.13 1.45
C TRP A 37 -9.36 9.70 2.01
N HIS A 38 -8.22 9.24 2.49
CA HIS A 38 -8.04 7.88 3.02
C HIS A 38 -8.85 7.69 4.30
N LEU A 39 -8.91 8.70 5.17
CA LEU A 39 -9.73 8.66 6.38
C LEU A 39 -11.22 8.50 6.06
N VAL A 40 -11.74 9.30 5.12
CA VAL A 40 -13.15 9.21 4.72
C VAL A 40 -13.42 7.89 3.98
N HIS A 41 -12.54 7.50 3.05
CA HIS A 41 -12.68 6.25 2.30
C HIS A 41 -12.71 5.05 3.24
N LEU A 42 -11.66 4.81 4.01
CA LEU A 42 -11.52 3.64 4.88
C LEU A 42 -12.51 3.71 6.05
N GLY A 43 -12.77 4.90 6.57
CA GLY A 43 -13.80 5.12 7.60
C GLY A 43 -15.19 4.72 7.13
N SER A 44 -15.58 5.05 5.89
CA SER A 44 -16.88 4.63 5.33
C SER A 44 -17.03 3.11 5.25
N ARG A 45 -15.94 2.40 4.91
CA ARG A 45 -15.90 0.93 4.88
C ARG A 45 -16.00 0.34 6.27
N ALA A 46 -15.39 1.00 7.27
CA ALA A 46 -15.46 0.58 8.66
C ALA A 46 -16.88 0.71 9.22
N VAL A 47 -17.53 1.85 8.98
CA VAL A 47 -18.95 2.07 9.33
C VAL A 47 -19.87 1.07 8.64
N GLY A 48 -19.51 0.61 7.43
CA GLY A 48 -20.24 -0.43 6.69
C GLY A 48 -20.25 -1.82 7.33
N GLY A 49 -19.44 -2.07 8.37
CA GLY A 49 -19.53 -3.31 9.17
C GLY A 49 -18.67 -4.48 8.68
N ALA A 50 -17.67 -4.26 7.83
CA ALA A 50 -16.70 -5.28 7.45
C ALA A 50 -15.93 -5.83 8.67
N GLY A 51 -15.48 -7.08 8.62
CA GLY A 51 -14.68 -7.68 9.70
C GLY A 51 -13.22 -7.20 9.68
N LEU A 52 -12.64 -7.06 8.48
CA LEU A 52 -11.27 -6.63 8.23
C LEU A 52 -11.23 -5.63 7.08
N ILE A 53 -10.44 -4.58 7.21
CA ILE A 53 -10.16 -3.62 6.14
C ILE A 53 -8.67 -3.63 5.87
N ILE A 54 -8.28 -4.01 4.65
CA ILE A 54 -6.90 -3.97 4.22
C ILE A 54 -6.69 -2.64 3.46
N THR A 55 -5.93 -1.74 4.08
CA THR A 55 -5.46 -0.50 3.46
C THR A 55 -4.68 -0.81 2.17
N GLU A 56 -4.75 0.10 1.20
CA GLU A 56 -4.13 -0.05 -0.12
C GLU A 56 -2.64 -0.39 -0.10
N ALA A 57 -2.09 -0.70 -1.27
CA ALA A 57 -0.68 -1.00 -1.46
C ALA A 57 0.21 0.17 -1.00
N ALA A 58 0.72 0.09 0.23
CA ALA A 58 1.59 1.09 0.81
C ALA A 58 3.05 0.79 0.46
N ALA A 59 3.67 1.70 -0.30
CA ALA A 59 5.03 1.55 -0.76
C ALA A 59 6.02 1.54 0.41
N VAL A 60 6.92 0.56 0.41
CA VAL A 60 7.98 0.42 1.43
C VAL A 60 9.17 1.36 1.20
N SER A 61 9.27 1.91 -0.02
CA SER A 61 10.27 2.90 -0.43
C SER A 61 9.68 3.83 -1.50
N PRO A 62 10.20 5.06 -1.67
CA PRO A 62 9.69 6.02 -2.66
C PRO A 62 9.68 5.46 -4.08
N GLU A 63 10.72 4.73 -4.47
CA GLU A 63 10.85 4.10 -5.78
C GLU A 63 9.95 2.87 -5.98
N GLY A 64 9.41 2.34 -4.88
CA GLY A 64 8.50 1.19 -4.86
C GLY A 64 7.04 1.56 -5.12
N ARG A 65 6.70 2.83 -5.26
CA ARG A 65 5.34 3.29 -5.63
C ARG A 65 4.99 2.89 -7.06
N ILE A 66 3.71 2.67 -7.36
CA ILE A 66 3.22 2.57 -8.75
C ILE A 66 3.22 3.95 -9.38
N SER A 67 2.59 4.93 -8.73
CA SER A 67 2.45 6.31 -9.20
C SER A 67 2.89 7.33 -8.14
N HIS A 68 2.94 8.61 -8.52
CA HIS A 68 3.18 9.70 -7.54
C HIS A 68 2.08 9.80 -6.47
N GLY A 69 0.88 9.29 -6.75
CA GLY A 69 -0.27 9.32 -5.84
C GLY A 69 -0.36 8.15 -4.87
N ASP A 70 0.57 7.19 -4.93
CA ASP A 70 0.52 6.00 -4.08
C ASP A 70 0.83 6.31 -2.61
N LEU A 71 0.12 5.62 -1.72
CA LEU A 71 0.41 5.61 -0.29
C LEU A 71 1.79 5.01 0.00
N GLY A 72 2.47 5.52 1.03
CA GLY A 72 3.78 5.07 1.46
C GLY A 72 3.85 4.78 2.95
N ILE A 73 4.85 4.01 3.37
CA ILE A 73 5.21 3.81 4.79
C ILE A 73 6.72 3.63 4.99
N TRP A 74 7.52 4.35 4.21
CA TRP A 74 8.98 4.26 4.21
C TRP A 74 9.68 5.15 5.26
N GLN A 75 8.96 6.09 5.87
CA GLN A 75 9.50 7.00 6.89
C GLN A 75 8.54 7.19 8.07
N ASP A 76 9.10 7.52 9.23
CA ASP A 76 8.35 7.63 10.49
C ASP A 76 7.25 8.70 10.43
N GLY A 77 7.43 9.73 9.61
CA GLY A 77 6.40 10.76 9.39
C GLY A 77 5.09 10.23 8.80
N HIS A 78 5.08 9.04 8.18
CA HIS A 78 3.84 8.45 7.66
C HIS A 78 2.96 7.83 8.76
N ILE A 79 3.51 7.58 9.95
CA ILE A 79 2.83 6.81 11.01
C ILE A 79 1.63 7.55 11.58
N ASP A 80 1.78 8.83 11.93
CA ASP A 80 0.79 9.54 12.75
C ASP A 80 -0.59 9.62 12.09
N PHE A 81 -0.64 9.90 10.78
CA PHE A 81 -1.91 9.97 10.06
C PHE A 81 -2.51 8.59 9.81
N LEU A 82 -1.67 7.58 9.51
CA LEU A 82 -2.14 6.19 9.43
C LEU A 82 -2.74 5.73 10.75
N LYS A 83 -2.14 6.11 11.89
CA LYS A 83 -2.65 5.81 13.23
C LYS A 83 -4.02 6.42 13.50
N ARG A 84 -4.28 7.63 12.99
CA ARG A 84 -5.61 8.25 13.06
C ARG A 84 -6.66 7.39 12.32
N ILE A 85 -6.28 6.81 11.18
CA ILE A 85 -7.16 5.96 10.37
C ILE A 85 -7.41 4.61 11.05
N THR A 86 -6.37 3.90 11.47
CA THR A 86 -6.48 2.60 12.16
C THR A 86 -7.32 2.72 13.44
N SER A 87 -7.06 3.75 14.26
CA SER A 87 -7.84 4.03 15.47
C SER A 87 -9.33 4.23 15.17
N PHE A 88 -9.67 4.88 14.06
CA PHE A 88 -11.06 5.04 13.64
C PHE A 88 -11.69 3.73 13.18
N ILE A 89 -10.95 2.91 12.41
CA ILE A 89 -11.38 1.57 11.97
C ILE A 89 -11.68 0.68 13.18
N GLU A 90 -10.78 0.63 14.15
CA GLU A 90 -10.95 -0.13 15.40
C GLU A 90 -12.17 0.33 16.20
N ALA A 91 -12.41 1.66 16.27
CA ALA A 91 -13.57 2.21 16.95
C ALA A 91 -14.92 1.77 16.33
N GLN A 92 -14.94 1.29 15.08
CA GLN A 92 -16.13 0.69 14.44
C GLN A 92 -16.21 -0.84 14.64
N GLY A 93 -15.33 -1.42 15.47
CA GLY A 93 -15.24 -2.86 15.70
C GLY A 93 -14.75 -3.63 14.47
N CYS A 94 -13.90 -3.00 13.64
CA CYS A 94 -13.28 -3.61 12.47
C CYS A 94 -11.79 -3.77 12.75
N VAL A 95 -11.16 -4.80 12.19
CA VAL A 95 -9.70 -4.96 12.28
C VAL A 95 -9.02 -4.16 11.16
N PRO A 96 -8.07 -3.26 11.45
CA PRO A 96 -7.24 -2.63 10.43
C PRO A 96 -6.14 -3.59 9.95
N GLY A 97 -5.89 -3.56 8.65
CA GLY A 97 -4.76 -4.22 8.00
C GLY A 97 -4.15 -3.31 6.94
N ILE A 98 -2.97 -3.68 6.44
CA ILE A 98 -2.26 -2.94 5.40
C ILE A 98 -1.53 -3.89 4.46
N GLN A 99 -1.56 -3.60 3.16
CA GLN A 99 -0.74 -4.29 2.18
C GLN A 99 0.57 -3.52 1.98
N LEU A 100 1.70 -4.10 2.40
CA LEU A 100 3.02 -3.55 2.08
C LEU A 100 3.43 -3.94 0.66
N ALA A 101 3.94 -2.99 -0.12
CA ALA A 101 4.17 -3.18 -1.54
C ALA A 101 5.47 -2.55 -2.06
N HIS A 102 5.95 -3.12 -3.17
CA HIS A 102 6.98 -2.54 -4.03
C HIS A 102 6.65 -2.90 -5.48
N ALA A 103 6.37 -1.90 -6.33
CA ALA A 103 5.88 -2.10 -7.69
C ALA A 103 6.95 -2.59 -8.67
N GLY A 104 8.24 -2.43 -8.33
CA GLY A 104 9.35 -2.94 -9.12
C GLY A 104 9.35 -2.34 -10.52
N ARG A 105 9.42 -3.17 -11.58
CA ARG A 105 9.34 -2.69 -12.97
C ARG A 105 8.01 -2.06 -13.38
N LYS A 106 6.96 -2.16 -12.54
CA LYS A 106 5.67 -1.49 -12.77
C LYS A 106 5.56 -0.15 -12.03
N ALA A 107 6.63 0.28 -11.36
CA ALA A 107 6.71 1.59 -10.74
C ALA A 107 6.81 2.70 -11.80
N SER A 108 6.73 3.95 -11.36
CA SER A 108 6.92 5.13 -12.21
C SER A 108 5.90 5.22 -13.37
N HIS A 109 4.62 5.02 -13.05
CA HIS A 109 3.49 5.13 -13.98
C HIS A 109 2.53 6.25 -13.59
N HIS A 110 1.78 6.74 -14.59
CA HIS A 110 0.61 7.58 -14.36
C HIS A 110 -0.49 6.80 -13.62
N VAL A 111 -1.33 7.55 -12.91
CA VAL A 111 -2.55 7.03 -12.30
C VAL A 111 -3.53 6.49 -13.37
N PRO A 112 -4.47 5.58 -13.01
CA PRO A 112 -5.29 4.89 -14.02
C PRO A 112 -6.11 5.82 -14.93
N TRP A 113 -6.67 6.90 -14.39
CA TRP A 113 -7.45 7.87 -15.18
C TRP A 113 -6.60 8.78 -16.08
N GLN A 114 -5.27 8.70 -15.97
CA GLN A 114 -4.31 9.34 -16.88
C GLN A 114 -3.71 8.35 -17.90
N GLY A 115 -4.28 7.15 -18.03
CA GLY A 115 -3.93 6.18 -19.07
C GLY A 115 -2.98 5.07 -18.63
N ASN A 116 -2.52 5.05 -17.37
CA ASN A 116 -1.66 3.99 -16.83
C ASN A 116 -0.40 3.73 -17.67
N LEU A 117 0.19 4.79 -18.23
CA LEU A 117 1.41 4.74 -19.01
C LEU A 117 2.63 4.98 -18.11
N ALA A 118 3.79 4.44 -18.50
CA ALA A 118 5.05 4.80 -17.86
C ALA A 118 5.31 6.32 -17.97
N LEU A 119 5.78 6.94 -16.90
CA LEU A 119 6.14 8.35 -16.87
C LEU A 119 7.31 8.63 -17.83
N THR A 120 7.25 9.76 -18.52
CA THR A 120 8.29 10.23 -19.43
C THR A 120 9.33 11.12 -18.75
N PRO A 121 10.53 11.30 -19.33
CA PRO A 121 11.51 12.26 -18.83
C PRO A 121 10.93 13.69 -18.78
N GLY A 122 10.86 14.27 -17.59
CA GLY A 122 10.24 15.57 -17.33
C GLY A 122 9.00 15.53 -16.44
N GLU A 123 8.37 14.36 -16.30
CA GLU A 123 7.18 14.15 -15.46
C GLU A 123 7.54 13.65 -14.05
N GLY A 124 8.80 13.80 -13.66
CA GLY A 124 9.31 13.26 -12.40
C GLY A 124 9.40 11.73 -12.39
N ALA A 125 9.60 11.09 -13.55
CA ALA A 125 9.87 9.66 -13.64
C ALA A 125 11.10 9.26 -12.80
N TRP A 126 11.09 8.05 -12.24
CA TRP A 126 12.22 7.51 -11.47
C TRP A 126 12.70 6.16 -12.02
N GLN A 127 13.96 5.83 -11.73
CA GLN A 127 14.53 4.55 -12.13
C GLN A 127 13.85 3.41 -11.38
N THR A 128 13.15 2.56 -12.11
CA THR A 128 12.56 1.33 -11.57
C THR A 128 13.63 0.26 -11.36
N VAL A 129 13.38 -0.68 -10.45
CA VAL A 129 14.27 -1.82 -10.17
C VAL A 129 13.53 -3.14 -10.37
N ALA A 130 14.24 -4.17 -10.84
CA ALA A 130 13.66 -5.49 -11.07
C ALA A 130 14.70 -6.61 -11.03
N PRO A 131 14.28 -7.89 -10.97
CA PRO A 131 15.20 -9.03 -11.03
C PRO A 131 16.00 -9.15 -12.33
N SER A 132 15.53 -8.53 -13.43
CA SER A 132 16.19 -8.54 -14.73
C SER A 132 15.81 -7.27 -15.50
N PRO A 133 16.63 -6.81 -16.48
CA PRO A 133 16.38 -5.58 -17.23
C PRO A 133 15.36 -5.81 -18.35
N ILE A 134 14.15 -6.27 -17.99
CA ILE A 134 13.06 -6.59 -18.91
C ILE A 134 11.85 -5.69 -18.56
N PRO A 135 11.35 -4.86 -19.50
CA PRO A 135 10.29 -3.90 -19.21
C PRO A 135 8.96 -4.61 -18.92
N HIS A 136 8.01 -3.90 -18.31
CA HIS A 136 6.67 -4.46 -18.08
C HIS A 136 5.89 -4.54 -19.40
N THR A 137 5.85 -3.44 -20.15
CA THR A 137 5.26 -3.36 -21.49
C THR A 137 6.37 -3.11 -22.52
N PRO A 138 6.32 -3.74 -23.72
CA PRO A 138 7.28 -3.43 -24.78
C PRO A 138 7.33 -1.93 -25.11
N GLY A 139 8.53 -1.35 -25.13
CA GLY A 139 8.75 0.07 -25.41
C GLY A 139 8.86 0.96 -24.18
N GLU A 140 8.54 0.46 -22.98
CA GLU A 140 8.76 1.19 -21.73
C GLU A 140 10.25 1.21 -21.31
N PRO A 141 10.64 2.15 -20.44
CA PRO A 141 11.98 2.19 -19.86
C PRO A 141 12.38 0.86 -19.20
N LEU A 142 13.64 0.48 -19.38
CA LEU A 142 14.18 -0.73 -18.74
C LEU A 142 14.35 -0.49 -17.22
N PRO A 143 13.93 -1.45 -16.37
CA PRO A 143 14.30 -1.42 -14.97
C PRO A 143 15.79 -1.70 -14.82
N LYS A 144 16.40 -1.15 -13.76
CA LYS A 144 17.74 -1.54 -13.31
C LYS A 144 17.65 -2.97 -12.78
N GLU A 145 18.51 -3.85 -13.26
CA GLU A 145 18.69 -5.19 -12.68
C GLU A 145 19.25 -5.07 -11.26
N MET A 146 18.56 -5.72 -10.31
CA MET A 146 18.92 -5.69 -8.90
C MET A 146 20.16 -6.55 -8.63
N GLY A 147 21.19 -5.95 -8.05
CA GLY A 147 22.26 -6.69 -7.40
C GLY A 147 21.86 -7.14 -5.99
N ILE A 148 22.72 -7.94 -5.35
CA ILE A 148 22.54 -8.33 -3.94
C ILE A 148 22.30 -7.12 -3.02
N PRO A 149 23.05 -5.99 -3.13
CA PRO A 149 22.78 -4.82 -2.29
C PRO A 149 21.38 -4.23 -2.45
N ASP A 150 20.83 -4.25 -3.67
CA ASP A 150 19.48 -3.75 -3.93
C ASP A 150 18.42 -4.68 -3.29
N ILE A 151 18.63 -6.00 -3.34
CA ILE A 151 17.76 -6.99 -2.70
C ILE A 151 17.76 -6.82 -1.18
N GLU A 152 18.95 -6.66 -0.59
CA GLU A 152 19.13 -6.44 0.84
C GLU A 152 18.46 -5.13 1.31
N LYS A 153 18.53 -4.08 0.47
CA LYS A 153 17.81 -2.82 0.71
C LYS A 153 16.30 -3.06 0.72
N VAL A 154 15.73 -3.65 -0.33
CA VAL A 154 14.27 -3.88 -0.40
C VAL A 154 13.81 -4.75 0.76
N ARG A 155 14.56 -5.80 1.13
CA ARG A 155 14.23 -6.61 2.32
C ARG A 155 14.20 -5.75 3.59
N THR A 156 15.19 -4.89 3.79
CA THR A 156 15.23 -3.96 4.93
C THR A 156 14.05 -3.01 4.92
N ASP A 157 13.69 -2.46 3.75
CA ASP A 157 12.56 -1.55 3.60
C ASP A 157 11.24 -2.22 4.01
N PHE A 158 11.00 -3.49 3.61
CA PHE A 158 9.84 -4.26 4.06
C PHE A 158 9.83 -4.49 5.58
N ILE A 159 10.98 -4.76 6.20
CA ILE A 159 11.10 -4.93 7.66
C ILE A 159 10.74 -3.63 8.37
N GLU A 160 11.31 -2.51 7.94
CA GLU A 160 11.06 -1.21 8.57
C GLU A 160 9.62 -0.74 8.34
N ALA A 161 9.06 -0.95 7.14
CA ALA A 161 7.65 -0.73 6.85
C ALA A 161 6.73 -1.57 7.75
N THR A 162 7.06 -2.83 8.01
CA THR A 162 6.31 -3.70 8.93
C THR A 162 6.34 -3.16 10.36
N LYS A 163 7.51 -2.72 10.84
CA LYS A 163 7.63 -2.10 12.17
C LYS A 163 6.81 -0.81 12.26
N ARG A 164 6.79 0.00 11.21
CA ARG A 164 5.99 1.23 11.16
C ARG A 164 4.49 0.96 11.11
N ALA A 165 4.05 -0.03 10.33
CA ALA A 165 2.67 -0.47 10.32
C ALA A 165 2.24 -0.85 11.74
N LEU A 166 3.01 -1.70 12.43
CA LEU A 166 2.73 -2.07 13.82
C LEU A 166 2.67 -0.86 14.78
N LYS A 167 3.50 0.18 14.58
CA LYS A 167 3.44 1.42 15.37
C LYS A 167 2.18 2.26 15.07
N ALA A 168 1.65 2.16 13.86
CA ALA A 168 0.41 2.81 13.44
C ALA A 168 -0.83 2.09 13.99
N GLY A 169 -0.71 0.87 14.53
CA GLY A 169 -1.82 0.03 14.97
C GLY A 169 -2.29 -0.86 13.83
#